data_AF-A0A519SAV4-F1
#
_entry.id   AF-A0A519SAV4-F1
#
_cell.length_a   1.000
_cell.length_b   1.000
_cell.length_c   1.000
_cell.angle_alpha   90.00
_cell.angle_beta   90.00
_cell.angle_gamma   90.00
#
_symmetry.space_group_name_H-M   'P 1'
#
loop_
_entity.id
_entity.type
_entity.pdbx_description
1 polymer ?
#
loop_
_entity_poly.entity_id
_entity_poly.type
_entity_poly.pdbx_seq_one_letter_code
_entity_poly.pdbx_strand_id
1 'polypeptide(L)'
;MSAPALNPAAAPSLADFASFYLYGLTDNPYQQSTAIEQFGQLYDLVIGAHGGVSLGSSFHPYQLVSPAGVTVWYAAYAQLYAQPDRAALFGAMADEQARFLVAPPASFSAFHVWPDARLTSAENPVFSHYIPFVLPFLVRKGPAPLRWDAELAAADGDADRLRPYLDAVNQAIRFVQPAPAFVLGFGEFDEQQPAQLIERFMDCRAMLIS
;
A
#
# COMPACT_ATOMS: atom_id res chain seq x y z
N MET A 1 -25.15 32.93 -25.99
CA MET A 1 -24.86 31.49 -26.22
C MET A 1 -24.18 30.98 -24.96
N SER A 2 -24.92 30.28 -24.10
CA SER A 2 -24.36 29.70 -22.88
C SER A 2 -23.54 28.46 -23.27
N ALA A 3 -22.30 28.38 -22.78
CA ALA A 3 -21.48 27.18 -22.91
C ALA A 3 -22.22 25.97 -22.31
N PRO A 4 -22.08 24.77 -22.89
CA PRO A 4 -22.67 23.58 -22.30
C PRO A 4 -22.04 23.38 -20.91
N ALA A 5 -22.89 23.26 -19.89
CA ALA A 5 -22.44 22.83 -18.57
C ALA A 5 -21.79 21.45 -18.75
N LEU A 6 -20.51 21.34 -18.38
CA LEU A 6 -19.88 20.04 -18.18
C LEU A 6 -20.77 19.27 -17.21
N ASN A 7 -21.38 18.19 -17.67
CA ASN A 7 -21.97 17.19 -16.78
C ASN A 7 -20.89 16.86 -15.75
N PRO A 8 -21.13 17.00 -14.44
CA PRO A 8 -20.18 16.50 -13.47
C PRO A 8 -20.20 14.98 -13.68
N ALA A 9 -19.14 14.45 -14.29
CA ALA A 9 -18.88 13.02 -14.21
C ALA A 9 -19.01 12.66 -12.73
N ALA A 10 -19.89 11.71 -12.41
CA ALA A 10 -20.08 11.28 -11.03
C ALA A 10 -18.70 10.99 -10.46
N ALA A 11 -18.40 11.53 -9.27
CA ALA A 11 -17.12 11.30 -8.62
C ALA A 11 -16.87 9.78 -8.57
N PRO A 12 -15.66 9.31 -8.89
CA PRO A 12 -15.38 7.89 -8.98
C PRO A 12 -15.72 7.20 -7.65
N SER A 13 -16.30 6.02 -7.77
CA SER A 13 -16.61 5.15 -6.65
C SER A 13 -15.34 4.47 -6.15
N LEU A 14 -15.38 3.90 -4.94
CA LEU A 14 -14.27 3.08 -4.44
C LEU A 14 -13.95 1.89 -5.38
N ALA A 15 -14.95 1.37 -6.10
CA ALA A 15 -14.78 0.26 -7.03
C ALA A 15 -13.87 0.59 -8.23
N ASP A 16 -13.68 1.89 -8.52
CA ASP A 16 -12.76 2.39 -9.55
C ASP A 16 -11.29 2.36 -9.09
N PHE A 17 -11.05 1.95 -7.84
CA PHE A 17 -9.73 1.80 -7.24
C PHE A 17 -9.44 0.34 -6.87
N ALA A 18 -8.16 0.05 -6.70
CA ALA A 18 -7.62 -1.20 -6.18
C ALA A 18 -6.71 -0.90 -4.96
N SER A 19 -6.77 -1.78 -3.97
CA SER A 19 -6.07 -1.66 -2.70
C SER A 19 -4.76 -2.43 -2.75
N PHE A 20 -3.66 -1.75 -3.05
CA PHE A 20 -2.34 -2.38 -3.14
C PHE A 20 -1.50 -2.14 -1.89
N TYR A 21 -0.43 -2.92 -1.75
CA TYR A 21 0.56 -2.73 -0.71
C TYR A 21 1.94 -3.32 -1.05
N LEU A 22 2.99 -2.70 -0.52
CA LEU A 22 4.25 -3.38 -0.25
C LEU A 22 4.16 -4.09 1.09
N TYR A 23 4.79 -5.25 1.23
CA TYR A 23 4.93 -5.95 2.50
C TYR A 23 6.36 -6.39 2.77
N GLY A 24 6.74 -6.45 4.04
CA GLY A 24 8.12 -6.72 4.44
C GLY A 24 8.30 -6.91 5.93
N LEU A 25 9.55 -6.98 6.39
CA LEU A 25 9.89 -7.16 7.80
C LEU A 25 10.69 -5.96 8.31
N THR A 26 10.51 -5.62 9.58
CA THR A 26 11.11 -4.46 10.26
C THR A 26 11.20 -4.73 11.77
N ASP A 27 11.75 -3.78 12.54
CA ASP A 27 11.70 -3.74 14.00
C ASP A 27 10.59 -2.81 14.54
N ASN A 28 10.03 -1.94 13.70
CA ASN A 28 8.88 -1.12 14.01
C ASN A 28 7.89 -1.03 12.83
N PRO A 29 6.76 -1.75 12.87
CA PRO A 29 5.84 -1.83 11.74
C PRO A 29 4.99 -0.58 11.57
N TYR A 30 4.80 0.22 12.61
CA TYR A 30 3.98 1.44 12.58
C TYR A 30 4.86 2.68 12.60
N GLN A 31 5.12 3.22 11.42
CA GLN A 31 5.87 4.45 11.21
C GLN A 31 5.04 5.41 10.37
N GLN A 32 5.23 6.71 10.56
CA GLN A 32 4.51 7.73 9.81
C GLN A 32 5.48 8.68 9.15
N SER A 33 5.11 9.19 7.97
CA SER A 33 5.91 10.16 7.26
C SER A 33 5.01 11.11 6.45
N THR A 34 5.43 12.36 6.36
CA THR A 34 4.79 13.39 5.54
C THR A 34 5.65 13.75 4.33
N ALA A 35 6.61 12.90 3.98
CA ALA A 35 7.60 13.15 2.94
C ALA A 35 7.00 12.89 1.54
N ILE A 36 6.24 13.87 1.05
CA ILE A 36 5.41 13.76 -0.18
C ILE A 36 6.24 13.35 -1.39
N GLU A 37 7.40 13.98 -1.62
CA GLU A 37 8.25 13.70 -2.77
C GLU A 37 8.75 12.25 -2.76
N GLN A 38 9.16 11.75 -1.60
CA GLN A 38 9.65 10.39 -1.43
C GLN A 38 8.54 9.35 -1.60
N PHE A 39 7.33 9.64 -1.11
CA PHE A 39 6.16 8.83 -1.42
C PHE A 39 5.83 8.82 -2.92
N GLY A 40 5.99 9.96 -3.61
CA GLY A 40 5.81 10.05 -5.06
C GLY A 40 6.81 9.18 -5.82
N GLN A 41 8.08 9.22 -5.44
CA GLN A 41 9.16 8.39 -6.01
C GLN A 41 8.90 6.90 -5.77
N LEU A 42 8.49 6.52 -4.56
CA LEU A 42 8.16 5.13 -4.25
C LEU A 42 6.93 4.65 -5.04
N TYR A 43 5.91 5.51 -5.19
CA TYR A 43 4.73 5.21 -5.98
C TYR A 43 5.08 4.98 -7.45
N ASP A 44 5.95 5.81 -8.05
CA ASP A 44 6.46 5.59 -9.41
C ASP A 44 7.17 4.24 -9.55
N LEU A 45 7.99 3.90 -8.57
CA LEU A 45 8.81 2.70 -8.61
C LEU A 45 7.99 1.42 -8.50
N VAL A 46 6.84 1.46 -7.83
CA VAL A 46 6.03 0.26 -7.54
C VAL A 46 4.75 0.20 -8.35
N ILE A 47 4.02 1.32 -8.43
CA ILE A 47 2.75 1.43 -9.14
C ILE A 47 2.97 1.88 -10.59
N GLY A 48 3.77 2.93 -10.81
CA GLY A 48 4.01 3.49 -12.13
C GLY A 48 2.92 4.47 -12.59
N ALA A 49 2.52 4.38 -13.86
CA ALA A 49 1.70 5.36 -14.57
C ALA A 49 0.20 5.29 -14.21
N HIS A 50 -0.11 5.45 -12.93
CA HIS A 50 -1.47 5.51 -12.38
C HIS A 50 -1.61 6.69 -11.42
N GLY A 51 -2.80 7.28 -11.38
CA GLY A 51 -3.18 8.19 -10.30
C GLY A 51 -3.63 7.42 -9.07
N GLY A 52 -3.53 8.05 -7.90
CA GLY A 52 -3.97 7.43 -6.66
C GLY A 52 -3.39 8.05 -5.41
N VAL A 53 -3.24 7.24 -4.37
CA VAL A 53 -2.96 7.69 -3.01
C VAL A 53 -1.93 6.80 -2.37
N SER A 54 -0.88 7.42 -1.83
CA SER A 54 -0.02 6.78 -0.84
C SER A 54 -0.60 7.06 0.55
N LEU A 55 -0.64 6.05 1.41
CA LEU A 55 -0.96 6.25 2.82
C LEU A 55 0.34 6.59 3.56
N GLY A 56 0.34 7.72 4.28
CA GLY A 56 1.50 8.28 4.96
C GLY A 56 1.95 7.51 6.20
N SER A 57 1.64 6.22 6.27
CA SER A 57 2.06 5.35 7.37
C SER A 57 2.25 3.93 6.88
N SER A 58 3.22 3.26 7.48
CA SER A 58 3.30 1.80 7.48
C SER A 58 2.50 1.22 8.64
N PHE A 59 2.10 -0.04 8.50
CA PHE A 59 1.25 -0.73 9.44
C PHE A 59 1.71 -2.16 9.65
N HIS A 60 1.48 -2.71 10.82
CA HIS A 60 1.36 -4.14 10.97
C HIS A 60 0.08 -4.63 10.25
N PRO A 61 0.03 -5.84 9.67
CA PRO A 61 -1.19 -6.40 9.05
C PRO A 61 -2.47 -6.25 9.89
N TYR A 62 -2.39 -6.53 11.20
CA TYR A 62 -3.49 -6.35 12.17
C TYR A 62 -3.90 -4.89 12.45
N GLN A 63 -3.26 -3.91 11.83
CA GLN A 63 -3.66 -2.50 11.88
C GLN A 63 -4.37 -2.06 10.59
N LEU A 64 -4.51 -2.92 9.57
CA LEU A 64 -5.07 -2.53 8.28
C LEU A 64 -6.61 -2.48 8.27
N VAL A 65 -7.24 -3.20 9.20
CA VAL A 65 -8.70 -3.31 9.32
C VAL A 65 -9.08 -2.96 10.75
N SER A 66 -9.92 -1.94 10.90
CA SER A 66 -10.44 -1.52 12.21
C SER A 66 -11.43 -2.54 12.78
N PRO A 67 -11.74 -2.49 14.10
CA PRO A 67 -12.76 -3.36 14.69
C PRO A 67 -14.16 -3.24 14.07
N ALA A 68 -14.45 -2.12 13.38
CA ALA A 68 -15.71 -1.90 12.66
C ALA A 68 -15.68 -2.48 11.23
N GLY A 69 -14.60 -3.16 10.82
CA GLY A 69 -14.42 -3.70 9.48
C GLY A 69 -13.97 -2.67 8.43
N VAL A 70 -13.69 -1.43 8.83
CA VAL A 70 -13.21 -0.39 7.90
C VAL A 70 -11.72 -0.55 7.64
N THR A 71 -11.32 -0.57 6.37
CA THR A 71 -9.92 -0.71 5.96
C THR A 71 -9.21 0.64 5.85
N VAL A 72 -7.88 0.64 5.95
CA VAL A 72 -7.06 1.85 5.77
C VAL A 72 -7.27 2.48 4.39
N TRP A 73 -7.46 1.66 3.35
CA TRP A 73 -7.74 2.10 1.98
C TRP A 73 -9.09 2.79 1.86
N TYR A 74 -10.15 2.20 2.44
CA TYR A 74 -11.46 2.86 2.51
C TYR A 74 -11.37 4.21 3.23
N ALA A 75 -10.65 4.26 4.36
CA ALA A 75 -10.49 5.49 5.12
C ALA A 75 -9.76 6.57 4.30
N ALA A 76 -8.75 6.20 3.50
CA ALA A 76 -8.06 7.12 2.60
C ALA A 76 -8.99 7.65 1.49
N TYR A 77 -9.78 6.77 0.86
CA TYR A 77 -10.80 7.17 -0.11
C TYR A 77 -11.83 8.13 0.50
N ALA A 78 -12.37 7.79 1.67
CA ALA A 78 -13.36 8.61 2.36
C ALA A 78 -12.83 10.01 2.70
N GLN A 79 -11.54 10.12 3.10
CA GLN A 79 -10.90 11.41 3.36
C GLN A 79 -10.82 12.30 2.11
N LEU A 80 -10.50 11.72 0.94
CA LEU A 80 -10.50 12.45 -0.33
C LEU A 80 -11.90 12.82 -0.78
N TYR A 81 -12.85 11.90 -0.64
CA TYR A 81 -14.24 12.13 -0.98
C TYR A 81 -14.89 13.21 -0.10
N ALA A 82 -14.41 13.40 1.13
CA ALA A 82 -14.88 14.47 2.01
C ALA A 82 -14.34 15.86 1.65
N GLN A 83 -13.35 15.98 0.76
CA GLN A 83 -12.77 17.28 0.40
C GLN A 83 -13.77 18.14 -0.39
N PRO A 84 -13.80 19.47 -0.16
CA PRO A 84 -14.65 20.40 -0.92
C PRO A 84 -14.39 20.38 -2.43
N ASP A 85 -13.14 20.17 -2.82
CA ASP A 85 -12.63 20.15 -4.21
C ASP A 85 -12.48 18.72 -4.77
N ARG A 86 -13.12 17.72 -4.16
CA ARG A 86 -13.01 16.29 -4.55
C ARG A 86 -13.13 16.02 -6.05
N ALA A 87 -13.99 16.76 -6.76
CA ALA A 87 -14.18 16.58 -8.20
C ALA A 87 -12.90 16.91 -8.99
N ALA A 88 -12.18 17.97 -8.59
CA ALA A 88 -10.89 18.33 -9.19
C ALA A 88 -9.81 17.32 -8.81
N LEU A 89 -9.76 16.88 -7.54
CA LEU A 89 -8.79 15.88 -7.07
C LEU A 89 -8.92 14.56 -7.86
N PHE A 90 -10.14 14.05 -7.99
CA PHE A 90 -10.38 12.82 -8.73
C PHE A 90 -10.22 12.99 -10.24
N GLY A 91 -10.52 14.17 -10.79
CA GLY A 91 -10.21 14.52 -12.18
C GLY A 91 -8.71 14.46 -12.45
N ALA A 92 -7.90 15.10 -11.60
CA ALA A 92 -6.44 15.08 -11.71
C ALA A 92 -5.87 13.65 -11.60
N MET A 93 -6.42 12.79 -10.72
CA MET A 93 -6.02 11.38 -10.67
C MET A 93 -6.32 10.62 -11.97
N ALA A 94 -7.43 10.94 -12.63
CA ALA A 94 -7.86 10.25 -13.85
C ALA A 94 -7.09 10.74 -15.08
N ASP A 95 -6.95 12.05 -15.23
CA ASP A 95 -6.48 12.68 -16.46
C ASP A 95 -4.96 12.94 -16.42
N GLU A 96 -4.44 13.34 -15.26
CA GLU A 96 -3.03 13.70 -15.07
C GLU A 96 -2.25 12.63 -14.31
N GLN A 97 -2.92 11.53 -13.91
CA GLN A 97 -2.36 10.50 -13.05
C GLN A 97 -1.79 11.07 -11.75
N ALA A 98 -2.42 12.14 -11.23
CA ALA A 98 -1.99 12.81 -10.02
C ALA A 98 -2.02 11.88 -8.82
N ARG A 99 -1.09 12.12 -7.88
CA ARG A 99 -0.86 11.30 -6.71
C ARG A 99 -0.94 12.14 -5.46
N PHE A 100 -1.58 11.60 -4.46
CA PHE A 100 -1.84 12.30 -3.21
C PHE A 100 -1.29 11.50 -2.04
N LEU A 101 -0.96 12.21 -0.97
CA LEU A 101 -0.56 11.62 0.31
C LEU A 101 -1.66 11.87 1.32
N VAL A 102 -2.12 10.82 1.98
CA VAL A 102 -3.12 10.92 3.04
C VAL A 102 -2.57 10.36 4.34
N ALA A 103 -2.73 11.09 5.43
CA ALA A 103 -2.48 10.57 6.76
C ALA A 103 -3.65 9.65 7.18
N PRO A 104 -3.40 8.41 7.61
CA PRO A 104 -4.47 7.56 8.10
C PRO A 104 -5.07 8.12 9.41
N PRO A 105 -6.34 7.82 9.71
CA PRO A 105 -6.91 8.15 11.01
C PRO A 105 -6.15 7.47 12.16
N ALA A 106 -6.02 8.17 13.30
CA ALA A 106 -5.31 7.66 14.47
C ALA A 106 -5.89 6.33 15.02
N SER A 107 -7.14 6.00 14.69
CA SER A 107 -7.78 4.73 15.05
C SER A 107 -7.05 3.49 14.52
N PHE A 108 -6.23 3.63 13.47
CA PHE A 108 -5.43 2.52 12.93
C PHE A 108 -4.08 2.33 13.64
N SER A 109 -3.76 3.13 14.65
CA SER A 109 -2.55 2.91 15.47
C SER A 109 -2.67 1.69 16.39
N ALA A 110 -3.89 1.26 16.74
CA ALA A 110 -4.12 0.12 17.61
C ALA A 110 -4.14 -1.20 16.82
N PHE A 111 -3.58 -2.26 17.42
CA PHE A 111 -3.69 -3.61 16.87
C PHE A 111 -5.10 -4.15 17.01
N HIS A 112 -5.62 -4.70 15.92
CA HIS A 112 -6.83 -5.50 15.87
C HIS A 112 -6.48 -6.87 15.26
N VAL A 113 -6.09 -7.80 16.13
CA VAL A 113 -5.72 -9.16 15.70
C VAL A 113 -6.95 -9.84 15.09
N TRP A 114 -6.80 -10.30 13.85
CA TRP A 114 -7.82 -11.05 13.15
C TRP A 114 -8.01 -12.44 13.77
N PRO A 115 -9.05 -13.21 13.40
CA PRO A 115 -9.19 -14.59 13.86
C PRO A 115 -7.94 -15.44 13.58
N ASP A 116 -7.22 -15.14 12.51
CA ASP A 116 -5.90 -15.69 12.24
C ASP A 116 -4.83 -14.86 12.95
N ALA A 117 -4.22 -15.46 13.99
CA ALA A 117 -3.26 -14.82 14.88
C ALA A 117 -1.79 -15.21 14.59
N ARG A 118 -1.49 -15.92 13.48
CA ARG A 118 -0.16 -16.50 13.21
C ARG A 118 0.99 -15.50 13.11
N LEU A 119 0.70 -14.22 12.86
CA LEU A 119 1.71 -13.15 12.85
C LEU A 119 2.05 -12.60 14.25
N THR A 120 1.35 -13.05 15.30
CA THR A 120 1.71 -12.65 16.67
C THR A 120 2.93 -13.43 17.16
N SER A 121 3.73 -12.81 18.03
CA SER A 121 4.87 -13.48 18.66
C SER A 121 4.46 -14.62 19.61
N ALA A 122 3.24 -14.59 20.13
CA ALA A 122 2.69 -15.66 20.95
C ALA A 122 2.49 -16.95 20.15
N GLU A 123 1.92 -16.84 18.94
CA GLU A 123 1.71 -17.98 18.04
C GLU A 123 3.00 -18.34 17.29
N ASN A 124 3.84 -17.36 16.96
CA ASN A 124 5.05 -17.56 16.17
C ASN A 124 6.19 -16.64 16.63
N PRO A 125 7.07 -17.13 17.54
CA PRO A 125 8.10 -16.31 18.18
C PRO A 125 9.09 -15.62 17.23
N VAL A 126 9.27 -16.10 16.00
CA VAL A 126 10.15 -15.48 15.00
C VAL A 126 9.75 -14.03 14.68
N PHE A 127 8.44 -13.74 14.75
CA PHE A 127 7.91 -12.40 14.50
C PHE A 127 8.07 -11.45 15.69
N SER A 128 8.74 -11.87 16.78
CA SER A 128 9.25 -10.95 17.80
C SER A 128 10.53 -10.21 17.35
N HIS A 129 11.22 -10.73 16.34
CA HIS A 129 12.46 -10.16 15.80
C HIS A 129 12.29 -9.63 14.38
N TYR A 130 11.46 -10.30 13.58
CA TYR A 130 11.15 -9.90 12.21
C TYR A 130 9.69 -9.47 12.12
N ILE A 131 9.38 -8.24 12.51
CA ILE A 131 7.98 -7.81 12.65
C ILE A 131 7.41 -7.47 11.27
N PRO A 132 6.27 -8.07 10.87
CA PRO A 132 5.60 -7.76 9.60
C PRO A 132 5.19 -6.30 9.48
N PHE A 133 5.48 -5.66 8.36
CA PHE A 133 4.91 -4.37 7.98
C PHE A 133 4.29 -4.39 6.59
N VAL A 134 3.39 -3.44 6.38
CA VAL A 134 2.66 -3.17 5.15
C VAL A 134 2.69 -1.67 4.89
N LEU A 135 2.97 -1.28 3.64
CA LEU A 135 2.87 0.10 3.17
C LEU A 135 1.75 0.19 2.12
N PRO A 136 0.60 0.80 2.43
CA PRO A 136 -0.58 0.75 1.57
C PRO A 136 -0.60 1.83 0.48
N PHE A 137 -1.18 1.46 -0.67
CA PHE A 137 -1.49 2.34 -1.80
C PHE A 137 -2.93 2.12 -2.25
N LEU A 138 -3.68 3.19 -2.48
CA LEU A 138 -4.97 3.14 -3.17
C LEU A 138 -4.74 3.60 -4.62
N VAL A 139 -4.93 2.72 -5.59
CA VAL A 139 -4.53 2.97 -6.98
C VAL A 139 -5.77 3.02 -7.85
N ARG A 140 -5.89 4.05 -8.68
CA ARG A 140 -6.97 4.12 -9.67
C ARG A 140 -6.74 3.07 -10.75
N LYS A 141 -7.76 2.26 -11.02
CA LYS A 141 -7.70 1.23 -12.06
C LYS A 141 -7.49 1.89 -13.44
N GLY A 142 -6.69 1.24 -14.26
CA GLY A 142 -6.30 1.73 -15.58
C GLY A 142 -5.70 0.62 -16.43
N PRO A 143 -5.50 0.87 -17.74
CA PRO A 143 -5.00 -0.14 -18.68
C PRO A 143 -3.49 -0.35 -18.62
N ALA A 144 -2.74 0.56 -18.00
CA ALA A 144 -1.30 0.41 -17.83
C ALA A 144 -1.00 -0.75 -16.86
N PRO A 145 0.07 -1.53 -17.10
CA PRO A 145 0.54 -2.49 -16.11
C PRO A 145 1.19 -1.75 -14.93
N LEU A 146 1.13 -2.36 -13.75
CA LEU A 146 1.87 -1.87 -12.60
C LEU A 146 3.37 -1.98 -12.86
N ARG A 147 4.14 -1.01 -12.35
CA ARG A 147 5.61 -1.03 -12.50
C ARG A 147 6.21 -2.32 -11.92
N TRP A 148 5.73 -2.76 -10.75
CA TRP A 148 6.15 -4.01 -10.12
C TRP A 148 5.99 -5.23 -11.05
N ASP A 149 4.81 -5.39 -11.66
CA ASP A 149 4.52 -6.53 -12.53
C ASP A 149 5.36 -6.48 -13.83
N ALA A 150 5.57 -5.28 -14.37
CA ALA A 150 6.41 -5.08 -15.55
C ALA A 150 7.88 -5.47 -15.29
N GLU A 151 8.42 -5.14 -14.11
CA GLU A 151 9.79 -5.49 -13.72
C GLU A 151 9.94 -7.01 -13.48
N LEU A 152 8.95 -7.64 -12.85
CA LEU A 152 8.91 -9.10 -12.71
C LEU A 152 8.87 -9.80 -14.06
N ALA A 153 8.03 -9.33 -14.99
CA ALA A 153 7.93 -9.89 -16.33
C ALA A 153 9.24 -9.68 -17.14
N ALA A 154 9.88 -8.52 -17.00
CA ALA A 154 11.15 -8.23 -17.68
C ALA A 154 12.32 -9.07 -17.16
N ALA A 155 12.28 -9.49 -15.89
CA ALA A 155 13.27 -10.38 -15.31
C ALA A 155 13.14 -11.83 -15.80
N ASP A 156 11.96 -12.26 -16.29
CA ASP A 156 11.70 -13.63 -16.80
C ASP A 156 12.18 -14.75 -15.86
N GLY A 157 11.98 -14.56 -14.56
CA GLY A 157 12.41 -15.50 -13.51
C GLY A 157 13.90 -15.46 -13.14
N ASP A 158 14.70 -14.59 -13.78
CA ASP A 158 16.10 -14.37 -13.44
C ASP A 158 16.23 -13.42 -12.24
N ALA A 159 16.53 -13.99 -11.07
CA ALA A 159 16.68 -13.25 -9.82
C ALA A 159 17.78 -12.18 -9.87
N ASP A 160 18.86 -12.41 -10.62
CA ASP A 160 19.97 -11.45 -10.71
C ASP A 160 19.58 -10.20 -11.50
N ARG A 161 18.66 -10.34 -12.47
CA ARG A 161 18.10 -9.19 -13.21
C ARG A 161 17.12 -8.37 -12.39
N LEU A 162 16.37 -9.03 -11.51
CA LEU A 162 15.39 -8.37 -10.66
C LEU A 162 16.04 -7.64 -9.47
N ARG A 163 17.21 -8.11 -9.03
CA ARG A 163 17.90 -7.63 -7.83
C ARG A 163 18.11 -6.11 -7.79
N PRO A 164 18.60 -5.42 -8.84
CA PRO A 164 18.76 -3.96 -8.80
C PRO A 164 17.46 -3.21 -8.55
N TYR A 165 16.33 -3.72 -9.09
CA TYR A 165 15.01 -3.14 -8.86
C TYR A 165 14.56 -3.33 -7.40
N LEU A 166 14.73 -4.52 -6.84
CA LEU A 166 14.39 -4.78 -5.43
C LEU A 166 15.27 -3.97 -4.47
N ASP A 167 16.56 -3.78 -4.78
CA ASP A 167 17.45 -2.93 -4.02
C ASP A 167 17.00 -1.47 -4.07
N ALA A 168 16.57 -0.99 -5.24
CA ALA A 168 16.01 0.36 -5.39
C ALA A 168 14.72 0.54 -4.58
N VAL A 169 13.82 -0.46 -4.57
CA VAL A 169 12.59 -0.43 -3.76
C VAL A 169 12.92 -0.41 -2.26
N ASN A 170 13.84 -1.27 -1.82
CA ASN A 170 14.31 -1.30 -0.43
C ASN A 170 14.96 0.01 0.00
N GLN A 171 15.67 0.69 -0.90
CA GLN A 171 16.24 2.00 -0.63
C GLN A 171 15.16 3.09 -0.60
N ALA A 172 14.17 3.02 -1.49
CA ALA A 172 13.10 3.99 -1.60
C ALA A 172 12.16 3.99 -0.38
N ILE A 173 12.03 2.88 0.36
CA ILE A 173 11.20 2.87 1.59
C ILE A 173 11.89 3.48 2.81
N ARG A 174 13.20 3.77 2.76
CA ARG A 174 14.01 4.13 3.95
C ARG A 174 13.54 5.37 4.70
N PHE A 175 12.85 6.28 4.01
CA PHE A 175 12.32 7.50 4.63
C PHE A 175 11.12 7.25 5.57
N VAL A 176 10.43 6.10 5.43
CA VAL A 176 9.30 5.69 6.29
C VAL A 176 9.59 4.41 7.05
N GLN A 177 10.44 3.54 6.50
CA GLN A 177 10.91 2.30 7.13
C GLN A 177 12.44 2.26 7.13
N PRO A 178 13.10 2.92 8.12
CA PRO A 178 14.55 2.91 8.26
C PRO A 178 15.11 1.48 8.44
N ALA A 179 16.44 1.34 8.32
CA ALA A 179 17.07 0.07 8.68
C ALA A 179 16.82 -0.25 10.16
N PRO A 180 16.51 -1.51 10.54
CA PRO A 180 16.61 -2.73 9.73
C PRO A 180 15.28 -3.19 9.08
N ALA A 181 14.70 -2.43 8.16
CA ALA A 181 13.57 -2.90 7.33
C ALA A 181 13.97 -3.51 5.98
N PHE A 182 13.17 -4.41 5.42
CA PHE A 182 13.27 -4.84 4.02
C PHE A 182 11.93 -5.32 3.45
N VAL A 183 11.76 -5.16 2.13
CA VAL A 183 10.57 -5.57 1.37
C VAL A 183 10.69 -7.04 0.96
N LEU A 184 9.62 -7.79 1.20
CA LEU A 184 9.43 -9.17 0.74
C LEU A 184 8.68 -9.23 -0.59
N GLY A 185 7.76 -8.30 -0.82
CA GLY A 185 7.01 -8.25 -2.07
C GLY A 185 5.95 -7.15 -2.12
N PHE A 186 5.09 -7.29 -3.11
CA PHE A 186 3.97 -6.42 -3.40
C PHE A 186 2.72 -7.25 -3.68
N GLY A 187 1.54 -6.72 -3.38
CA GLY A 187 0.29 -7.43 -3.64
C GLY A 187 -0.94 -6.54 -3.56
N GLU A 188 -2.08 -7.10 -3.98
CA GLU A 188 -3.41 -6.53 -3.80
C GLU A 188 -4.07 -7.10 -2.55
N PHE A 189 -4.76 -6.25 -1.81
CA PHE A 189 -5.51 -6.60 -0.61
C PHE A 189 -6.95 -6.93 -0.97
N ASP A 190 -7.34 -8.19 -0.75
CA ASP A 190 -8.73 -8.62 -0.81
C ASP A 190 -9.37 -8.49 0.57
N GLU A 191 -10.29 -7.53 0.72
CA GLU A 191 -11.02 -7.29 1.97
C GLU A 191 -11.90 -8.48 2.38
N GLN A 192 -12.29 -9.33 1.43
CA GLN A 192 -13.05 -10.56 1.70
C GLN A 192 -12.15 -11.69 2.19
N GLN A 193 -10.84 -11.61 1.93
CA GLN A 193 -9.86 -12.64 2.27
C GLN A 193 -8.59 -12.04 2.88
N PRO A 194 -8.68 -11.30 4.01
CA PRO A 194 -7.53 -10.65 4.63
C PRO A 194 -6.44 -11.64 5.03
N ALA A 195 -6.80 -12.91 5.32
CA ALA A 195 -5.86 -13.99 5.62
C ALA A 195 -4.84 -14.27 4.50
N GLN A 196 -5.13 -13.93 3.23
CA GLN A 196 -4.16 -14.07 2.15
C GLN A 196 -2.88 -13.24 2.41
N LEU A 197 -3.01 -12.09 3.06
CA LEU A 197 -1.84 -11.30 3.48
C LEU A 197 -1.00 -12.07 4.51
N ILE A 198 -1.64 -12.79 5.43
CA ILE A 198 -0.94 -13.60 6.44
C ILE A 198 -0.18 -14.74 5.78
N GLU A 199 -0.78 -15.44 4.81
CA GLU A 199 -0.10 -16.52 4.09
C GLU A 199 1.19 -16.02 3.43
N ARG A 200 1.19 -14.83 2.83
CA ARG A 200 2.41 -14.25 2.21
C ARG A 200 3.59 -14.12 3.19
N PHE A 201 3.32 -13.80 4.46
CA PHE A 201 4.37 -13.76 5.49
C PHE A 201 4.75 -15.16 5.98
N MET A 202 3.77 -16.06 6.07
CA MET A 202 4.00 -17.44 6.50
C MET A 202 4.81 -18.24 5.47
N ASP A 203 4.67 -17.96 4.18
CA ASP A 203 5.47 -18.54 3.11
C ASP A 203 6.97 -18.21 3.28
N CYS A 204 7.28 -17.03 3.82
CA CYS A 204 8.66 -16.63 4.10
C CYS A 204 9.19 -17.18 5.43
N ARG A 205 8.34 -17.71 6.31
CA ARG A 205 8.72 -18.13 7.68
C ARG A 205 9.88 -19.11 7.70
N ALA A 206 9.89 -20.08 6.78
CA ALA A 206 10.94 -21.11 6.73
C ALA A 206 12.35 -20.51 6.55
N MET A 207 12.46 -19.39 5.82
CA MET A 207 13.72 -18.68 5.62
C MET A 207 14.17 -17.86 6.85
N LEU A 208 13.25 -17.57 7.78
CA LEU A 208 13.53 -16.76 8.97
C LEU A 208 14.00 -17.59 10.17
N ILE A 209 13.78 -18.90 10.12
CA ILE A 209 14.13 -19.86 11.19
C ILE A 209 15.35 -20.73 10.85
N SER A 210 15.86 -20.62 9.62
CA SER A 210 17.08 -21.28 9.13
C SER A 210 18.32 -20.48 9.47
#